data_AF-A0A7V9UPJ5-F1
#
_entry.id   AF-A0A7V9UPJ5-F1
#
_cell.length_a   1.000
_cell.length_b   1.000
_cell.length_c   1.000
_cell.angle_alpha   90.00
_cell.angle_beta   90.00
_cell.angle_gamma   90.00
#
_symmetry.space_group_name_H-M   'P 1'
#
loop_
_entity.id
_entity.type
_entity.pdbx_description
1 polymer ?
#
loop_
_entity_poly.entity_id
_entity_poly.type
_entity_poly.pdbx_seq_one_letter_code
_entity_poly.pdbx_strand_id
1 'polypeptide(L)'
;MTETHKRPALILGTSSDRIGTPDGQSFYATFSKNLKHSTGLPVAPYIGIAYGTFEDRARVIGGLNISLAERWSSTILFDGVRVHPLVNYTRGRHQFGVIFERGRNPGASYSISF
;
A
#
# COMPACT_ATOMS: atom_id res chain seq x y z
N MET A 1 12.18 0.94 8.97
CA MET A 1 12.27 1.48 10.35
C MET A 1 10.85 1.53 10.93
N THR A 2 10.67 1.08 12.17
CA THR A 2 9.35 0.93 12.81
C THR A 2 8.71 2.28 13.18
N GLU A 3 7.39 2.33 13.09
CA GLU A 3 6.57 3.46 13.53
C GLU A 3 6.68 3.67 15.06
N THR A 4 6.59 4.93 15.50
CA THR A 4 6.39 5.29 16.91
C THR A 4 5.38 6.42 17.01
N HIS A 5 4.89 6.76 18.20
CA HIS A 5 3.95 7.88 18.42
C HIS A 5 4.33 9.18 17.70
N LYS A 6 5.62 9.50 17.58
CA LYS A 6 6.11 10.73 16.93
C LYS A 6 6.76 10.51 15.55
N ARG A 7 6.99 9.26 15.15
CA ARG A 7 7.76 8.93 13.94
C ARG A 7 6.95 8.04 12.99
N PRO A 8 6.79 8.40 11.72
CA PRO A 8 6.20 7.50 10.74
C PRO A 8 7.09 6.25 10.52
N ALA A 9 6.46 5.13 10.17
CA ALA A 9 7.17 3.99 9.62
C ALA A 9 7.88 4.41 8.34
N LEU A 10 9.11 3.93 8.14
CA LEU A 10 9.77 3.95 6.82
C LEU A 10 9.77 2.53 6.28
N ILE A 11 9.16 2.36 5.12
CA ILE A 11 9.10 1.10 4.39
C ILE A 11 9.92 1.26 3.11
N LEU A 12 10.89 0.39 2.92
CA LEU A 12 11.65 0.26 1.68
C LEU A 12 11.27 -1.09 1.07
N GLY A 13 11.13 -1.13 -0.24
CA GLY A 13 10.78 -2.38 -0.91
C GLY A 13 11.05 -2.36 -2.39
N THR A 14 10.81 -3.52 -2.99
CA THR A 14 10.88 -3.70 -4.42
C THR A 14 9.70 -4.54 -4.90
N SER A 15 9.29 -4.36 -6.15
CA SER A 15 8.17 -5.08 -6.77
C SER A 15 8.38 -5.18 -8.29
N SER A 16 7.51 -5.88 -9.00
CA SER A 16 7.28 -5.57 -10.41
C SER A 16 6.83 -4.10 -10.54
N ASP A 17 7.13 -3.45 -11.67
CA ASP A 17 7.04 -1.99 -11.83
C ASP A 17 5.69 -1.42 -11.37
N ARG A 18 4.64 -1.58 -12.17
CA ARG A 18 3.27 -1.20 -11.80
C ARG A 18 2.27 -2.16 -12.41
N ILE A 19 1.07 -2.17 -11.84
CA ILE A 19 0.01 -3.02 -12.38
C ILE A 19 -0.32 -2.55 -13.81
N GLY A 20 -0.15 -3.44 -14.78
CA GLY A 20 -0.42 -3.18 -16.20
C GLY A 20 0.78 -2.73 -17.03
N THR A 21 2.02 -2.78 -16.52
CA THR A 21 3.21 -2.79 -17.39
C THR A 21 3.56 -4.20 -17.84
N PRO A 22 4.13 -4.37 -19.05
CA PRO A 22 4.50 -5.69 -19.56
C PRO A 22 5.69 -6.30 -18.81
N ASP A 23 6.65 -5.48 -18.38
CA ASP A 23 7.85 -5.86 -17.64
C ASP A 23 8.34 -4.72 -16.72
N GLY A 24 9.50 -4.92 -16.10
CA GLY A 24 10.19 -3.94 -15.24
C GLY A 24 10.13 -4.24 -13.74
N GLN A 25 11.11 -3.68 -13.03
CA GLN A 25 11.22 -3.70 -11.57
C GLN A 25 10.93 -2.29 -11.04
N SER A 26 10.38 -2.22 -9.83
CA SER A 26 10.25 -0.97 -9.08
C SER A 26 10.97 -1.07 -7.74
N PHE A 27 11.55 0.06 -7.31
CA PHE A 27 12.11 0.27 -5.99
C PHE A 27 11.41 1.45 -5.34
N TYR A 28 10.95 1.29 -4.11
CA TYR A 28 10.15 2.32 -3.47
C TYR A 28 10.55 2.57 -2.02
N ALA A 29 10.26 3.78 -1.59
CA ALA A 29 10.36 4.23 -0.21
C ALA A 29 9.08 4.95 0.16
N THR A 30 8.44 4.55 1.26
CA THR A 30 7.22 5.20 1.77
C THR A 30 7.33 5.51 3.26
N PHE A 31 6.72 6.62 3.64
CA PHE A 31 6.45 6.99 5.02
C PHE A 31 4.98 6.74 5.34
N SER A 32 4.69 6.00 6.40
CA SER A 32 3.33 5.66 6.83
C SER A 32 3.11 6.01 8.29
N LYS A 33 1.93 6.51 8.65
CA LYS A 33 1.63 6.94 10.02
C LYS A 33 0.24 6.48 10.44
N ASN A 34 0.14 5.77 11.56
CA ASN A 34 -1.16 5.44 12.15
C ASN A 34 -1.70 6.65 12.92
N LEU A 35 -2.89 7.14 12.53
CA LEU A 35 -3.52 8.31 13.13
C LEU A 35 -4.53 7.97 14.24
N LYS A 36 -4.79 6.69 14.50
CA LYS A 36 -5.77 6.25 15.50
C LYS A 36 -5.44 6.78 16.89
N HIS A 37 -4.15 6.81 17.25
CA HIS A 37 -3.74 7.29 18.57
C HIS A 37 -3.88 8.81 18.72
N SER A 38 -3.57 9.60 17.69
CA SER A 38 -3.57 11.06 17.76
C SER A 38 -4.94 11.69 17.46
N THR A 39 -5.77 11.02 16.67
CA THR A 39 -7.04 11.59 16.15
C THR A 39 -8.26 10.72 16.43
N GLY A 40 -8.09 9.48 16.91
CA GLY A 40 -9.16 8.50 17.03
C GLY A 40 -9.58 7.85 15.71
N LEU A 41 -9.16 8.38 14.55
CA LEU A 41 -9.54 7.86 13.24
C LEU A 41 -8.77 6.56 12.93
N PRO A 42 -9.45 5.48 12.50
CA PRO A 42 -8.83 4.19 12.23
C PRO A 42 -8.10 4.16 10.87
N VAL A 43 -7.29 5.18 10.59
CA VAL A 43 -6.65 5.39 9.30
C VAL A 43 -5.14 5.53 9.44
N ALA A 44 -4.43 5.06 8.41
CA ALA A 44 -2.99 5.18 8.28
C ALA A 44 -2.65 5.65 6.85
N PRO A 45 -2.52 6.97 6.61
CA PRO A 45 -2.03 7.48 5.34
C PRO A 45 -0.54 7.14 5.15
N TYR A 46 -0.16 6.98 3.89
CA TYR A 46 1.24 6.89 3.49
C TYR A 46 1.51 7.67 2.21
N ILE A 47 2.75 8.13 2.08
CA ILE A 47 3.26 8.81 0.88
C ILE A 47 4.70 8.39 0.65
N GLY A 48 5.13 8.37 -0.61
CA GLY A 48 6.48 7.96 -0.95
C GLY A 48 6.82 8.21 -2.40
N ILE A 49 7.94 7.62 -2.80
CA ILE A 49 8.45 7.64 -4.16
C ILE A 49 8.72 6.20 -4.60
N ALA A 50 8.38 5.88 -5.83
CA ALA A 50 8.76 4.65 -6.51
C ALA A 50 9.53 4.98 -7.79
N TYR A 51 10.68 4.35 -7.99
CA TYR A 51 11.42 4.37 -9.26
C TYR A 51 11.13 3.07 -10.01
N GLY A 52 10.52 3.18 -11.19
CA GLY A 52 10.22 2.05 -12.08
C GLY A 52 11.18 2.00 -13.26
N THR A 53 11.70 0.82 -13.58
CA THR A 53 12.66 0.60 -14.67
C THR A 53 12.00 0.45 -16.04
N PHE A 54 10.67 0.33 -16.14
CA PHE A 54 9.99 0.20 -17.44
C PHE A 54 10.01 1.52 -18.24
N GLU A 55 9.80 2.64 -17.55
CA GLU A 55 9.83 4.00 -18.13
C GLU A 55 11.00 4.83 -17.58
N ASP A 56 11.94 4.21 -16.86
CA ASP A 56 13.07 4.85 -16.16
C ASP A 56 12.67 6.13 -15.40
N ARG A 57 11.63 6.00 -14.58
CA ARG A 57 10.95 7.16 -13.99
C ARG A 57 10.59 6.97 -12.53
N ALA A 58 10.92 8.01 -11.74
CA ALA A 58 10.41 8.18 -10.39
C ALA A 58 8.99 8.78 -10.40
N ARG A 59 8.11 8.23 -9.57
CA ARG A 59 6.74 8.72 -9.35
C ARG A 59 6.48 8.88 -7.86
N VAL A 60 5.68 9.89 -7.53
CA VAL A 60 5.10 9.98 -6.20
C VAL A 60 4.02 8.92 -6.09
N ILE A 61 4.11 8.10 -5.05
CA ILE A 61 3.12 7.08 -4.70
C ILE A 61 2.52 7.41 -3.34
N GLY A 62 1.38 6.83 -3.03
CA GLY A 62 0.76 7.04 -1.74
C GLY A 62 -0.51 6.24 -1.57
N GLY A 63 -1.18 6.49 -0.46
CA GLY A 63 -2.44 5.83 -0.19
C GLY A 63 -2.91 6.00 1.23
N LEU A 64 -4.01 5.32 1.52
CA LEU A 64 -4.68 5.35 2.81
C LEU A 64 -5.11 3.95 3.18
N ASN A 65 -4.59 3.43 4.28
CA ASN A 65 -5.15 2.23 4.90
C ASN A 65 -6.22 2.62 5.92
N ILE A 66 -7.32 1.89 5.94
CA ILE A 66 -8.49 2.12 6.79
C ILE A 66 -8.81 0.79 7.47
N SER A 67 -8.75 0.76 8.80
CA SER A 67 -9.20 -0.39 9.58
C SER A 67 -10.73 -0.35 9.70
N LEU A 68 -11.41 -1.33 9.13
CA LEU A 68 -12.89 -1.41 9.11
C LEU A 68 -13.42 -2.21 10.30
N ALA A 69 -12.74 -3.32 10.62
CA ALA A 69 -13.03 -4.19 11.76
C ALA A 69 -11.74 -4.90 12.18
N GLU A 70 -11.79 -5.70 13.25
CA GLU A 70 -10.59 -6.39 13.79
C GLU A 70 -9.80 -7.19 12.75
N ARG A 71 -10.49 -7.75 11.75
CA ARG A 71 -9.89 -8.57 10.69
C ARG A 71 -10.01 -7.98 9.29
N TRP A 72 -10.66 -6.83 9.15
CA TRP A 72 -10.96 -6.23 7.84
C TRP A 72 -10.30 -4.87 7.71
N SER A 73 -9.64 -4.65 6.59
CA SER A 73 -9.11 -3.33 6.22
C SER A 73 -9.38 -3.04 4.76
N SER A 74 -9.45 -1.75 4.43
CA SER A 74 -9.46 -1.26 3.06
C SER A 74 -8.22 -0.40 2.85
N THR A 75 -7.58 -0.54 1.70
CA THR A 75 -6.48 0.32 1.28
C THR A 75 -6.86 0.99 -0.02
N ILE A 76 -6.73 2.31 -0.08
CA ILE A 76 -6.76 3.07 -1.33
C ILE A 76 -5.30 3.28 -1.74
N LEU A 77 -4.84 2.61 -2.79
CA LEU A 77 -3.46 2.72 -3.26
C LEU A 77 -3.39 3.64 -4.49
N PHE A 78 -2.42 4.55 -4.53
CA PHE A 78 -2.09 5.36 -5.70
C PHE A 78 -0.67 5.05 -6.16
N ASP A 79 -0.51 4.60 -7.40
CA ASP A 79 0.77 4.16 -7.98
C ASP A 79 1.52 5.28 -8.74
N GLY A 80 1.01 6.53 -8.65
CA GLY A 80 1.52 7.67 -9.40
C GLY A 80 0.75 7.97 -10.68
N VAL A 81 -0.12 7.05 -11.13
CA VAL A 81 -0.97 7.23 -12.32
C VAL A 81 -2.42 6.90 -12.02
N ARG A 82 -2.67 5.83 -11.26
CA ARG A 82 -3.99 5.25 -11.05
C ARG A 82 -4.21 4.86 -9.60
N VAL A 83 -5.49 4.73 -9.25
CA VAL A 83 -5.94 4.29 -7.94
C VAL A 83 -6.39 2.83 -8.01
N HIS A 84 -5.98 2.05 -7.02
CA HIS A 84 -6.26 0.63 -6.88
C HIS A 84 -6.85 0.37 -5.49
N PRO A 85 -8.18 0.39 -5.34
CA PRO A 85 -8.82 -0.01 -4.10
C PRO A 85 -8.54 -1.48 -3.81
N LEU A 86 -8.23 -1.79 -2.55
CA LEU A 86 -7.95 -3.13 -2.07
C LEU A 86 -8.71 -3.36 -0.77
N VAL A 87 -9.43 -4.48 -0.67
CA VAL A 87 -10.03 -4.92 0.59
C VAL A 87 -9.28 -6.16 1.05
N ASN A 88 -8.95 -6.21 2.34
CA ASN A 88 -8.19 -7.30 2.94
C ASN A 88 -8.91 -7.93 4.14
N TYR A 89 -8.79 -9.24 4.25
CA TYR A 89 -9.11 -10.03 5.42
C TYR A 89 -7.82 -10.63 6.02
N THR A 90 -7.59 -10.40 7.31
CA THR A 90 -6.40 -10.87 8.02
C THR A 90 -6.75 -11.97 9.01
N ARG A 91 -5.97 -13.07 8.98
CA ARG A 91 -6.04 -14.19 9.92
C ARG A 91 -4.64 -14.61 10.35
N GLY A 92 -4.27 -14.26 11.58
CA GLY A 92 -2.92 -14.51 12.10
C GLY A 92 -1.89 -13.75 11.28
N ARG A 93 -0.91 -14.46 10.71
CA ARG A 93 0.13 -13.89 9.84
C ARG A 93 -0.28 -13.75 8.38
N HIS A 94 -1.45 -14.25 8.00
CA HIS A 94 -1.90 -14.32 6.61
C HIS A 94 -2.93 -13.23 6.33
N GLN A 95 -2.80 -12.60 5.18
CA GLN A 95 -3.75 -11.61 4.70
C GLN A 95 -4.14 -11.94 3.26
N PHE A 96 -5.44 -11.99 3.03
CA PHE A 96 -6.06 -12.30 1.75
C PHE A 96 -6.80 -11.05 1.29
N GLY A 97 -6.71 -10.70 0.02
CA GLY A 97 -7.33 -9.49 -0.47
C GLY A 97 -7.84 -9.56 -1.89
N VAL A 98 -8.76 -8.64 -2.17
CA VAL A 98 -9.32 -8.39 -3.49
C VAL A 98 -8.95 -6.96 -3.88
N ILE A 99 -8.15 -6.82 -4.93
CA ILE A 99 -7.70 -5.54 -5.48
C ILE A 99 -8.47 -5.22 -6.76
N PHE A 100 -8.85 -3.97 -6.95
CA PHE A 100 -9.47 -3.50 -8.18
C PHE A 100 -8.47 -2.68 -8.98
N GLU A 101 -7.94 -3.28 -10.04
CA GLU A 101 -7.06 -2.60 -11.00
C GLU A 101 -7.84 -1.49 -11.70
N ARG A 102 -7.34 -0.25 -11.56
CA ARG A 102 -8.01 1.00 -12.02
C ARG A 102 -9.45 1.14 -11.50
N GLY A 103 -9.76 0.52 -10.35
CA GLY A 103 -11.10 0.50 -9.78
C GLY A 103 -12.13 -0.32 -10.56
N ARG A 104 -11.73 -1.15 -11.53
CA ARG A 104 -12.67 -1.91 -12.38
C ARG A 104 -12.37 -3.40 -12.48
N ASN A 105 -11.11 -3.77 -12.69
CA ASN A 105 -10.76 -5.16 -12.95
C ASN A 105 -10.34 -5.86 -11.64
N PRO A 106 -11.10 -6.84 -11.14
CA PRO A 106 -10.77 -7.50 -9.88
C PRO A 106 -9.55 -8.41 -10.04
N GLY A 107 -8.71 -8.44 -9.02
CA GLY A 107 -7.58 -9.33 -8.85
C GLY A 107 -7.48 -9.80 -7.40
N ALA A 108 -6.63 -10.79 -7.15
CA ALA A 108 -6.39 -11.32 -5.82
C ALA A 108 -5.02 -10.88 -5.30
N SER A 109 -4.92 -10.67 -3.99
CA SER A 109 -3.65 -10.44 -3.30
C SER A 109 -3.52 -11.38 -2.12
N TYR A 110 -2.29 -11.80 -1.86
CA TYR A 110 -1.94 -12.56 -0.67
C TYR A 110 -0.63 -12.03 -0.09
N SER A 111 -0.60 -11.82 1.21
CA SER A 111 0.58 -11.41 1.95
C SER A 111 0.74 -12.19 3.24
N ILE A 112 2.00 -12.34 3.66
CA ILE A 112 2.38 -12.96 4.92
C ILE A 112 3.34 -12.05 5.68
N SER A 113 3.13 -11.91 6.98
CA SER A 113 4.01 -11.15 7.88
C SER A 113 4.87 -12.07 8.75
N PHE A 114 6.12 -11.67 9.00
CA PHE A 114 7.12 -12.43 9.78
C PHE A 114 7.50 -11.69 11.04
#